data_AF-A0A151SZF4-F1
#
_entry.id   AF-A0A151SZF4-F1
#
_cell.length_a   1.000
_cell.length_b   1.000
_cell.length_c   1.000
_cell.angle_alpha   90.00
_cell.angle_beta   90.00
_cell.angle_gamma   90.00
#
_symmetry.space_group_name_H-M   'P 1'
#
loop_
_entity.id
_entity.type
_entity.pdbx_description
1 polymer ?
#
loop_
_entity_poly.entity_id
_entity_poly.type
_entity_poly.pdbx_seq_one_letter_code
_entity_poly.pdbx_strand_id
1 'polypeptide(L)'
;MGVLSNKIDRQQLKPGDHIYSWRQAYIYAHHGIYVGEGMVIHFTRGVGEEIGRGTVFDRLLISSPPLHASSDTPCPRCGDRTRSNGVICSCLDCFLSGGYLYLFEYGVSPAFFLAKARGGTCTTAPSDPTEHVLHRALFLLENGFGGYHAFKNNCEDFAIYCKTGLLVTNISVGRSGQATSCMAAASAVVSSPLRFMTASFGGLALVGCGMYCVSRYVSDIGVRSDVAKVPVEKISEMAKED
;
A
#
# COMPACT_ATOMS: atom_id res chain seq x y z
N MET A 1 -8.59 16.42 8.51
CA MET A 1 -8.62 15.61 7.28
C MET A 1 -10.06 15.42 6.86
N GLY A 2 -10.37 15.38 5.56
CA GLY A 2 -11.74 15.37 5.06
C GLY A 2 -11.95 14.36 3.94
N VAL A 3 -13.21 14.13 3.54
CA VAL A 3 -13.56 13.13 2.50
C VAL A 3 -12.84 13.40 1.16
N LEU A 4 -12.57 14.68 0.83
CA LEU A 4 -12.05 15.10 -0.46
C LEU A 4 -10.54 14.88 -0.67
N SER A 5 -9.73 15.00 0.38
CA SER A 5 -8.27 14.85 0.25
C SER A 5 -7.61 14.57 1.59
N ASN A 6 -6.61 13.70 1.53
CA ASN A 6 -5.75 13.33 2.64
C ASN A 6 -4.41 14.09 2.60
N LYS A 7 -4.30 15.12 1.77
CA LYS A 7 -3.08 15.90 1.61
C LYS A 7 -2.78 16.65 2.89
N ILE A 8 -1.53 16.59 3.34
CA ILE A 8 -1.05 17.30 4.54
C ILE A 8 0.22 18.10 4.22
N ASP A 9 0.51 19.09 5.05
CA ASP A 9 1.78 19.81 5.02
C ASP A 9 2.86 19.05 5.81
N ARG A 10 4.12 19.24 5.43
CA ARG A 10 5.26 18.53 6.03
C ARG A 10 5.39 18.78 7.54
N GLN A 11 4.99 19.95 8.01
CA GLN A 11 5.04 20.34 9.43
C GLN A 11 4.05 19.54 10.30
N GLN A 12 3.06 18.89 9.67
CA GLN A 12 2.07 18.08 10.38
C GLN A 12 2.56 16.64 10.62
N LEU A 13 3.68 16.23 9.99
CA LEU A 13 4.21 14.88 10.09
C LEU A 13 4.71 14.55 11.49
N LYS A 14 4.36 13.35 11.94
CA LYS A 14 4.80 12.78 13.21
C LYS A 14 5.40 11.40 12.97
N PRO A 15 6.49 11.03 13.68
CA PRO A 15 7.01 9.68 13.64
C PRO A 15 5.90 8.64 13.85
N GLY A 16 5.89 7.59 13.03
CA GLY A 16 4.85 6.56 12.99
C GLY A 16 3.68 6.87 12.06
N ASP A 17 3.66 8.01 11.37
CA ASP A 17 2.66 8.30 10.35
C ASP A 17 2.85 7.38 9.13
N HIS A 18 1.76 6.74 8.70
CA HIS A 18 1.71 6.07 7.40
C HIS A 18 1.37 7.12 6.36
N ILE A 19 2.35 7.42 5.52
CA ILE A 19 2.23 8.39 4.45
C ILE A 19 2.20 7.70 3.11
N TYR A 20 1.59 8.37 2.14
CA TYR A 20 1.62 7.91 0.78
C TYR A 20 1.70 9.07 -0.19
N SER A 21 2.08 8.75 -1.42
CA SER A 21 2.17 9.72 -2.50
C SER A 21 1.76 9.09 -3.81
N TRP A 22 0.85 9.75 -4.52
CA TRP A 22 0.39 9.30 -5.82
C TRP A 22 1.51 9.39 -6.87
N ARG A 23 1.61 8.36 -7.70
CA ARG A 23 2.55 8.24 -8.82
C ARG A 23 1.78 8.09 -10.12
N GLN A 24 2.48 8.36 -11.22
CA GLN A 24 2.06 8.06 -12.59
C GLN A 24 0.60 8.48 -12.87
N ALA A 25 0.29 9.76 -12.65
CA ALA A 25 -1.05 10.33 -12.81
C ALA A 25 -2.16 9.68 -11.95
N TYR A 26 -1.85 9.38 -10.68
CA TYR A 26 -2.79 8.85 -9.68
C TYR A 26 -3.24 7.39 -9.88
N ILE A 27 -2.53 6.60 -10.69
CA ILE A 27 -2.84 5.18 -10.89
C ILE A 27 -2.30 4.28 -9.78
N TYR A 28 -1.32 4.77 -9.02
CA TYR A 28 -0.64 4.03 -7.96
C TYR A 28 -0.30 4.98 -6.82
N ALA A 29 -0.48 4.53 -5.58
CA ALA A 29 0.04 5.20 -4.40
C ALA A 29 1.26 4.44 -3.88
N HIS A 30 2.38 5.14 -3.68
CA HIS A 30 3.52 4.58 -2.99
C HIS A 30 3.43 4.90 -1.50
N HIS A 31 3.55 3.88 -0.66
CA HIS A 31 3.29 3.94 0.78
C HIS A 31 4.58 3.79 1.60
N GLY A 32 4.62 4.40 2.78
CA GLY A 32 5.75 4.30 3.70
C GLY A 32 5.41 4.77 5.11
N ILE A 33 6.29 4.45 6.05
CA ILE A 33 6.22 4.90 7.44
C ILE A 33 7.24 6.01 7.64
N TYR A 34 6.76 7.19 8.02
CA TYR A 34 7.62 8.29 8.43
C TYR A 34 8.23 7.98 9.80
N VAL A 35 9.56 8.02 9.92
CA VAL A 35 10.27 7.64 11.16
C VAL A 35 10.89 8.83 11.90
N GLY A 36 10.69 10.05 11.41
CA GLY A 36 11.28 11.26 11.96
C GLY A 36 12.40 11.81 11.09
N GLU A 37 12.83 13.03 11.42
CA GLU A 37 13.95 13.73 10.77
C GLU A 37 13.88 13.77 9.23
N GLY A 38 12.69 13.80 8.64
CA GLY A 38 12.56 13.79 7.17
C GLY A 38 12.92 12.46 6.52
N MET A 39 12.88 11.34 7.27
CA MET A 39 13.19 9.98 6.80
C MET A 39 11.94 9.09 6.77
N VAL A 40 11.90 8.19 5.79
CA VAL A 40 10.78 7.30 5.52
C VAL A 40 11.30 5.89 5.29
N ILE A 41 10.72 4.90 5.98
CA ILE A 41 10.94 3.48 5.72
C ILE A 41 9.81 2.99 4.83
N HIS A 42 10.14 2.34 3.73
CA HIS A 42 9.14 1.89 2.76
C HIS A 42 9.61 0.62 2.04
N PHE A 43 8.64 -0.16 1.59
CA PHE A 43 8.90 -1.41 0.90
C PHE A 43 8.90 -1.21 -0.61
N THR A 44 9.96 -1.69 -1.25
CA THR A 44 10.23 -1.57 -2.69
C THR A 44 10.61 -2.94 -3.24
N ARG A 45 10.50 -3.10 -4.56
CA ARG A 45 10.95 -4.33 -5.21
C ARG A 45 12.47 -4.47 -5.09
N GLY A 46 12.94 -5.62 -4.58
CA GLY A 46 14.35 -5.93 -4.41
C GLY A 46 15.07 -6.07 -5.76
N VAL A 47 16.38 -5.82 -5.80
CA VAL A 47 17.20 -6.09 -6.99
C VAL A 47 17.47 -7.60 -7.03
N GLY A 48 16.90 -8.31 -8.01
CA GLY A 48 17.10 -9.75 -8.19
C GLY A 48 15.84 -10.63 -8.22
N GLU A 49 14.64 -10.09 -7.94
CA GLU A 49 13.36 -10.81 -8.10
C GLU A 49 12.88 -10.80 -9.57
N GLU A 50 13.73 -11.29 -10.48
CA GLU A 50 13.51 -11.38 -11.94
C GLU A 50 12.87 -12.70 -12.41
N ILE A 51 12.09 -13.38 -11.57
CA ILE A 51 11.37 -14.58 -12.04
C ILE A 51 9.87 -14.31 -12.05
N GLY A 52 9.38 -13.82 -13.20
CA GLY A 52 7.94 -13.72 -13.43
C GLY A 52 7.51 -12.90 -14.63
N ARG A 53 7.82 -13.37 -15.86
CA ARG A 53 7.15 -13.03 -17.13
C ARG A 53 6.87 -11.54 -17.34
N GLY A 54 7.80 -10.84 -17.98
CA GLY A 54 7.72 -9.42 -18.33
C GLY A 54 6.39 -9.02 -18.98
N THR A 55 5.44 -8.57 -18.15
CA THR A 55 4.24 -7.89 -18.59
C THR A 55 4.52 -6.38 -18.61
N VAL A 56 3.91 -5.67 -19.55
CA VAL A 56 4.09 -4.21 -19.73
C VAL A 56 3.76 -3.44 -18.43
N PHE A 57 2.91 -3.99 -17.57
CA PHE A 57 2.56 -3.44 -16.26
C PHE A 57 3.70 -3.51 -15.24
N ASP A 58 4.56 -4.51 -15.28
CA ASP A 58 5.70 -4.62 -14.35
C ASP A 58 6.73 -3.50 -14.59
N ARG A 59 6.81 -2.98 -15.83
CA ARG A 59 7.57 -1.76 -16.16
C ARG A 59 6.88 -0.46 -15.72
N LEU A 60 5.55 -0.46 -15.60
CA LEU A 60 4.76 0.70 -15.16
C LEU A 60 4.68 0.80 -13.63
N LEU A 61 4.90 -0.31 -12.92
CA LEU A 61 4.95 -0.43 -11.47
C LEU A 61 6.39 -0.34 -10.91
N ILE A 62 7.37 -0.07 -11.77
CA ILE A 62 8.71 0.33 -11.34
C ILE A 62 8.50 1.52 -10.42
N SER A 63 8.76 1.33 -9.13
CA SER A 63 9.09 2.43 -8.22
C SER A 63 10.13 3.24 -8.97
N SER A 64 9.71 4.36 -9.56
CA SER A 64 10.54 5.10 -10.50
C SER A 64 11.91 5.24 -9.87
N PRO A 65 13.01 4.91 -10.57
CA PRO A 65 14.30 5.34 -10.07
C PRO A 65 14.14 6.81 -9.71
N PRO A 66 14.61 7.25 -8.53
CA PRO A 66 14.41 8.62 -8.09
C PRO A 66 14.73 9.53 -9.28
N LEU A 67 13.93 10.56 -9.56
CA LEU A 67 14.15 11.46 -10.72
C LEU A 67 15.59 12.00 -10.83
N HIS A 68 16.37 11.86 -9.74
CA HIS A 68 17.82 12.03 -9.66
C HIS A 68 18.69 10.93 -10.31
N ALA A 69 18.16 9.87 -10.92
CA ALA A 69 18.95 8.99 -11.78
C ALA A 69 19.38 9.68 -13.09
N SER A 70 18.92 10.93 -13.31
CA SER A 70 19.43 11.83 -14.36
C SER A 70 20.50 12.80 -13.86
N SER A 71 20.81 12.83 -12.56
CA SER A 71 21.96 13.54 -12.01
C SER A 71 22.95 12.51 -11.49
N ASP A 72 24.17 12.49 -12.03
CA ASP A 72 25.29 11.62 -11.60
C ASP A 72 25.70 11.78 -10.11
N THR A 73 24.91 12.50 -9.29
CA THR A 73 25.16 12.76 -7.89
C THR A 73 24.13 12.02 -7.02
N PRO A 74 24.57 11.06 -6.18
CA PRO A 74 23.72 10.42 -5.19
C PRO A 74 23.07 11.45 -4.27
N CYS A 75 21.84 11.18 -3.82
CA CYS A 75 21.17 12.05 -2.86
C CYS A 75 22.05 12.18 -1.59
N PRO A 76 22.42 13.40 -1.15
CA PRO A 76 23.34 13.59 -0.04
C PRO A 76 22.78 13.07 1.30
N ARG A 77 21.45 12.92 1.40
CA ARG A 77 20.78 12.36 2.58
C ARG A 77 20.64 10.84 2.56
N CYS A 78 20.47 10.26 1.37
CA CYS A 78 20.25 8.83 1.22
C CYS A 78 21.55 8.06 1.02
N GLY A 79 22.56 8.68 0.41
CA GLY A 79 23.77 8.00 -0.05
C GLY A 79 23.48 6.95 -1.14
N ASP A 80 24.48 6.11 -1.41
CA ASP A 80 24.35 4.93 -2.26
C ASP A 80 23.97 3.72 -1.38
N ARG A 81 22.66 3.53 -1.14
CA ARG A 81 22.18 2.42 -0.30
C ARG A 81 21.88 1.20 -1.16
N THR A 82 22.63 0.12 -0.91
CA THR A 82 22.38 -1.19 -1.51
C THR A 82 21.05 -1.77 -1.00
N ARG A 83 20.23 -2.24 -1.94
CA ARG A 83 18.88 -2.77 -1.68
C ARG A 83 18.94 -4.25 -1.33
N SER A 84 19.30 -4.62 -0.11
CA SER A 84 19.49 -6.03 0.23
C SER A 84 18.18 -6.81 0.41
N ASN A 85 17.12 -6.22 0.99
CA ASN A 85 15.93 -6.96 1.44
C ASN A 85 14.57 -6.34 1.05
N GLY A 86 14.53 -5.46 0.03
CA GLY A 86 13.32 -4.78 -0.45
C GLY A 86 12.80 -3.64 0.43
N VAL A 87 12.94 -3.73 1.75
CA VAL A 87 12.65 -2.62 2.68
C VAL A 87 13.83 -1.66 2.70
N ILE A 88 13.59 -0.38 2.45
CA ILE A 88 14.61 0.66 2.40
C ILE A 88 14.22 1.87 3.23
N CYS A 89 15.22 2.67 3.60
CA CYS A 89 15.05 3.95 4.26
C CYS A 89 15.59 5.07 3.37
N SER A 90 14.75 6.06 3.04
CA SER A 90 15.07 7.19 2.18
C SER A 90 14.61 8.51 2.80
N CYS A 91 15.12 9.63 2.28
CA CYS A 91 14.60 10.94 2.67
C CYS A 91 13.21 11.18 2.07
N LEU A 92 12.43 12.07 2.69
CA LEU A 92 11.07 12.39 2.28
C LEU A 92 10.99 12.86 0.81
N ASP A 93 11.99 13.60 0.32
CA ASP A 93 12.00 14.08 -1.07
C ASP A 93 12.18 12.94 -2.08
N CYS A 94 13.10 12.01 -1.81
CA CYS A 94 13.26 10.80 -2.60
C CYS A 94 12.02 9.92 -2.54
N PHE A 95 11.42 9.77 -1.35
CA PHE A 95 10.17 9.04 -1.19
C PHE A 95 9.07 9.67 -2.05
N LEU A 96 8.88 11.00 -2.00
CA LEU A 96 7.83 11.73 -2.71
C LEU A 96 8.05 11.81 -4.24
N SER A 97 9.30 11.81 -4.70
CA SER A 97 9.66 11.89 -6.13
C SER A 97 8.92 13.02 -6.88
N GLY A 98 8.85 14.21 -6.26
CA GLY A 98 8.15 15.38 -6.79
C GLY A 98 6.62 15.36 -6.63
N GLY A 99 6.04 14.28 -6.07
CA GLY A 99 4.63 14.16 -5.77
C GLY A 99 4.21 14.87 -4.47
N TYR A 100 2.90 14.88 -4.20
CA TYR A 100 2.34 15.43 -2.97
C TYR A 100 2.36 14.42 -1.82
N LEU A 101 2.41 14.95 -0.60
CA LEU A 101 2.35 14.19 0.64
C LEU A 101 0.91 13.99 1.09
N TYR A 102 0.54 12.74 1.37
CA TYR A 102 -0.77 12.38 1.91
C TYR A 102 -0.60 11.50 3.15
N LEU A 103 -1.56 11.60 4.08
CA LEU A 103 -1.61 10.80 5.29
C LEU A 103 -2.69 9.72 5.16
N PHE A 104 -2.34 8.47 5.44
CA PHE A 104 -3.27 7.36 5.45
C PHE A 104 -4.08 7.36 6.76
N GLU A 105 -5.41 7.20 6.66
CA GLU A 105 -6.30 7.28 7.82
C GLU A 105 -6.67 5.90 8.39
N TYR A 106 -6.65 5.77 9.71
CA TYR A 106 -6.97 4.54 10.45
C TYR A 106 -8.21 4.72 11.31
N GLY A 107 -8.92 3.64 11.59
CA GLY A 107 -10.10 3.64 12.46
C GLY A 107 -11.25 4.48 11.90
N VAL A 108 -11.34 4.64 10.59
CA VAL A 108 -12.42 5.42 9.98
C VAL A 108 -13.75 4.65 10.05
N SER A 109 -14.87 5.37 10.07
CA SER A 109 -16.18 4.73 10.03
C SER A 109 -16.43 4.04 8.68
N PRO A 110 -17.25 2.97 8.61
CA PRO A 110 -17.62 2.32 7.35
C PRO A 110 -18.18 3.30 6.31
N ALA A 111 -19.00 4.26 6.75
CA ALA A 111 -19.56 5.28 5.86
C ALA A 111 -18.46 6.18 5.26
N PHE A 112 -17.47 6.58 6.05
CA PHE A 112 -16.33 7.36 5.56
C PHE A 112 -15.47 6.55 4.60
N PHE A 113 -15.20 5.28 4.93
CA PHE A 113 -14.45 4.36 4.07
C PHE A 113 -15.11 4.18 2.69
N LEU A 114 -16.42 3.97 2.66
CA LEU A 114 -17.20 3.82 1.44
C LEU A 114 -17.33 5.14 0.64
N ALA A 115 -17.33 6.29 1.32
CA ALA A 115 -17.38 7.60 0.66
C ALA A 115 -16.07 7.94 -0.09
N LYS A 116 -14.94 7.32 0.26
CA LYS A 116 -13.67 7.52 -0.43
C LYS A 116 -13.67 6.79 -1.76
N ALA A 117 -13.64 7.51 -2.88
CA ALA A 117 -13.68 6.89 -4.21
C ALA A 117 -12.47 5.98 -4.53
N ARG A 118 -11.30 6.21 -3.92
CA ARG A 118 -10.05 5.46 -4.22
C ARG A 118 -9.53 4.67 -3.03
N GLY A 119 -9.20 3.40 -3.27
CA GLY A 119 -8.54 2.51 -2.32
C GLY A 119 -7.13 2.96 -1.95
N GLY A 120 -6.54 2.36 -0.91
CA GLY A 120 -5.18 2.71 -0.47
C GLY A 120 -5.07 4.10 0.17
N THR A 121 -6.11 4.58 0.84
CA THR A 121 -6.11 5.91 1.49
C THR A 121 -6.54 5.88 2.94
N CYS A 122 -7.33 4.88 3.33
CA CYS A 122 -7.81 4.69 4.68
C CYS A 122 -8.19 3.22 4.93
N THR A 123 -8.38 2.87 6.21
CA THR A 123 -8.89 1.57 6.66
C THR A 123 -9.77 1.71 7.90
N THR A 124 -10.73 0.80 8.11
CA THR A 124 -11.53 0.78 9.34
C THR A 124 -10.76 0.18 10.53
N ALA A 125 -9.62 -0.49 10.29
CA ALA A 125 -8.78 -0.99 11.36
C ALA A 125 -8.13 0.17 12.17
N PRO A 126 -8.08 0.08 13.51
CA PRO A 126 -7.35 1.05 14.31
C PRO A 126 -5.82 0.86 14.14
N SER A 127 -5.07 1.95 14.32
CA SER A 127 -3.61 1.88 14.42
C SER A 127 -3.19 1.49 15.83
N ASP A 128 -2.12 0.71 15.94
CA ASP A 128 -1.38 0.52 17.19
C ASP A 128 -0.65 1.81 17.61
N PRO A 129 -0.20 1.90 18.87
CA PRO A 129 0.63 3.00 19.37
C PRO A 129 1.92 3.19 18.56
N THR A 130 2.38 4.44 18.45
CA THR A 130 3.55 4.83 17.66
C THR A 130 4.81 4.02 17.98
N GLU A 131 5.03 3.65 19.24
CA GLU A 131 6.19 2.84 19.66
C GLU A 131 6.22 1.48 18.95
N HIS A 132 5.08 0.78 18.88
CA HIS A 132 4.97 -0.49 18.17
C HIS A 132 5.13 -0.31 16.66
N VAL A 133 4.61 0.79 16.11
CA VAL A 133 4.75 1.10 14.68
C VAL A 133 6.21 1.29 14.30
N LEU A 134 6.94 2.12 15.05
CA LEU A 134 8.35 2.40 14.80
C LEU A 134 9.20 1.14 15.02
N HIS A 135 8.91 0.37 16.08
CA HIS A 135 9.57 -0.90 16.34
C HIS A 135 9.46 -1.84 15.13
N ARG A 136 8.25 -2.03 14.59
CA ARG A 136 8.04 -2.86 13.39
C ARG A 136 8.76 -2.34 12.16
N ALA A 137 8.65 -1.05 11.87
CA ALA A 137 9.27 -0.46 10.68
C ALA A 137 10.80 -0.56 10.72
N LEU A 138 11.42 -0.31 11.88
CA LEU A 138 12.86 -0.40 12.07
C LEU A 138 13.34 -1.85 12.03
N PHE A 139 12.64 -2.77 12.69
CA PHE A 139 12.97 -4.19 12.66
C PHE A 139 12.96 -4.73 11.22
N LEU A 140 11.93 -4.38 10.44
CA LEU A 140 11.79 -4.83 9.05
C LEU A 140 12.77 -4.15 8.10
N LEU A 141 13.28 -2.97 8.42
CA LEU A 141 14.38 -2.36 7.66
C LEU A 141 15.65 -3.21 7.74
N GLU A 142 15.92 -3.82 8.89
CA GLU A 142 17.08 -4.69 9.09
C GLU A 142 16.85 -6.11 8.58
N ASN A 143 15.65 -6.65 8.80
CA ASN A 143 15.35 -8.07 8.60
C ASN A 143 14.58 -8.38 7.30
N GLY A 144 14.06 -7.36 6.61
CA GLY A 144 13.19 -7.53 5.43
C GLY A 144 11.74 -7.88 5.79
N PHE A 145 10.86 -7.84 4.77
CA PHE A 145 9.41 -8.10 4.91
C PHE A 145 8.94 -9.22 3.96
N GLY A 146 9.84 -10.12 3.58
CA GLY A 146 9.62 -11.15 2.56
C GLY A 146 9.76 -10.63 1.12
N GLY A 147 9.41 -11.46 0.14
CA GLY A 147 9.53 -11.12 -1.28
C GLY A 147 8.47 -10.10 -1.74
N TYR A 148 8.83 -9.19 -2.65
CA TYR A 148 7.93 -8.13 -3.11
C TYR A 148 7.01 -8.64 -4.23
N HIS A 149 5.70 -8.46 -4.04
CA HIS A 149 4.69 -8.77 -5.04
C HIS A 149 3.73 -7.61 -5.18
N ALA A 150 3.73 -6.92 -6.33
CA ALA A 150 2.96 -5.69 -6.53
C ALA A 150 1.44 -5.81 -6.23
N PHE A 151 0.89 -7.03 -6.36
CA PHE A 151 -0.52 -7.33 -6.14
C PHE A 151 -0.81 -8.08 -4.82
N LYS A 152 0.22 -8.43 -4.03
CA LYS A 152 0.08 -9.26 -2.81
C LYS A 152 0.92 -8.79 -1.62
N ASN A 153 2.20 -8.51 -1.81
CA ASN A 153 3.10 -8.07 -0.74
C ASN A 153 3.78 -6.80 -1.23
N ASN A 154 3.10 -5.68 -1.10
CA ASN A 154 3.57 -4.40 -1.63
C ASN A 154 3.76 -3.35 -0.50
N CYS A 155 4.06 -2.11 -0.89
CA CYS A 155 4.27 -1.02 0.06
C CYS A 155 3.05 -0.72 0.96
N GLU A 156 1.82 -0.93 0.47
CA GLU A 156 0.58 -0.73 1.22
C GLU A 156 0.48 -1.79 2.33
N ASP A 157 0.72 -3.06 1.99
CA ASP A 157 0.69 -4.18 2.94
C ASP A 157 1.75 -4.01 4.03
N PHE A 158 2.96 -3.61 3.64
CA PHE A 158 4.04 -3.29 4.57
C PHE A 158 3.63 -2.20 5.57
N ALA A 159 3.09 -1.09 5.07
CA ALA A 159 2.73 0.04 5.92
C ALA A 159 1.52 -0.28 6.81
N ILE A 160 0.53 -1.02 6.29
CA ILE A 160 -0.61 -1.51 7.08
C ILE A 160 -0.13 -2.47 8.18
N TYR A 161 0.77 -3.41 7.87
CA TYR A 161 1.35 -4.29 8.87
C TYR A 161 2.11 -3.49 9.94
N CYS A 162 2.96 -2.55 9.53
CA CYS A 162 3.65 -1.68 10.48
C CYS A 162 2.67 -0.91 11.38
N LYS A 163 1.50 -0.52 10.90
CA LYS A 163 0.51 0.22 11.70
C LYS A 163 -0.39 -0.65 12.57
N THR A 164 -0.64 -1.90 12.20
CA THR A 164 -1.69 -2.73 12.83
C THR A 164 -1.17 -4.04 13.43
N GLY A 165 -0.01 -4.51 12.98
CA GLY A 165 0.51 -5.85 13.24
C GLY A 165 -0.29 -6.96 12.55
N LEU A 166 -1.25 -6.64 11.66
CA LEU A 166 -2.11 -7.61 11.00
C LEU A 166 -1.49 -8.09 9.69
N LEU A 167 -1.45 -9.40 9.50
CA LEU A 167 -1.12 -10.06 8.24
C LEU A 167 -2.29 -10.89 7.75
N VAL A 168 -2.48 -10.92 6.44
CA VAL A 168 -3.46 -11.76 5.76
C VAL A 168 -2.95 -13.19 5.67
N THR A 169 -3.64 -14.13 6.31
CA THR A 169 -3.24 -15.54 6.42
C THR A 169 -3.62 -16.37 5.20
N ASN A 170 -4.61 -15.95 4.40
CA ASN A 170 -5.08 -16.69 3.24
C ASN A 170 -4.78 -15.94 1.92
N ILE A 171 -3.95 -16.54 1.06
CA ILE A 171 -3.36 -15.88 -0.13
C ILE A 171 -4.34 -15.82 -1.33
N SER A 172 -5.51 -16.47 -1.24
CA SER A 172 -6.42 -16.61 -2.39
C SER A 172 -7.14 -15.31 -2.79
N VAL A 173 -7.25 -14.34 -1.87
CA VAL A 173 -7.87 -13.03 -2.11
C VAL A 173 -6.78 -11.96 -2.12
N GLY A 174 -6.74 -11.14 -3.18
CA GLY A 174 -5.74 -10.07 -3.33
C GLY A 174 -5.66 -9.16 -2.09
N ARG A 175 -4.45 -8.73 -1.72
CA ARG A 175 -4.18 -8.03 -0.46
C ARG A 175 -4.27 -6.49 -0.57
N SER A 176 -4.00 -5.92 -1.74
CA SER A 176 -4.00 -4.46 -1.95
C SER A 176 -5.40 -3.87 -2.17
N GLY A 177 -5.72 -2.78 -1.46
CA GLY A 177 -7.00 -2.08 -1.58
C GLY A 177 -7.27 -1.49 -2.97
N GLN A 178 -6.21 -1.19 -3.74
CA GLN A 178 -6.30 -0.67 -5.11
C GLN A 178 -6.51 -1.78 -6.16
N ALA A 179 -5.89 -2.95 -6.00
CA ALA A 179 -5.95 -4.03 -7.01
C ALA A 179 -7.16 -4.96 -6.83
N THR A 180 -7.50 -5.32 -5.59
CA THR A 180 -8.56 -6.30 -5.29
C THR A 180 -9.93 -5.81 -5.70
N SER A 181 -10.20 -4.51 -5.49
CA SER A 181 -11.50 -3.89 -5.78
C SER A 181 -11.76 -3.76 -7.30
N CYS A 182 -10.73 -3.51 -8.11
CA CYS A 182 -10.83 -3.46 -9.56
C CYS A 182 -11.07 -4.85 -10.19
N MET A 183 -10.37 -5.88 -9.71
CA MET A 183 -10.53 -7.24 -10.23
C MET A 183 -11.88 -7.85 -9.85
N ALA A 184 -12.33 -7.69 -8.61
CA ALA A 184 -13.61 -8.23 -8.15
C ALA A 184 -14.81 -7.61 -8.87
N ALA A 185 -14.77 -6.29 -9.13
CA ALA A 185 -15.79 -5.61 -9.91
C ALA A 185 -15.88 -6.16 -11.33
N ALA A 186 -14.74 -6.38 -12.01
CA ALA A 186 -14.70 -6.94 -13.35
C ALA A 186 -15.22 -8.39 -13.40
N SER A 187 -14.75 -9.26 -12.49
CA SER A 187 -15.15 -10.67 -12.47
C SER A 187 -16.63 -10.86 -12.17
N ALA A 188 -17.17 -10.09 -11.24
CA ALA A 188 -18.57 -10.26 -10.85
C ALA A 188 -19.55 -9.57 -11.84
N VAL A 189 -19.12 -8.58 -12.64
CA VAL A 189 -19.93 -8.08 -13.78
C VAL A 189 -20.17 -9.19 -14.80
N VAL A 190 -19.18 -10.06 -15.01
CA VAL A 190 -19.26 -11.18 -15.95
C VAL A 190 -20.11 -12.34 -15.42
N SER A 191 -20.11 -12.57 -14.08
CA SER A 191 -20.80 -13.69 -13.45
C SER A 191 -22.16 -13.36 -12.81
N SER A 192 -22.59 -12.10 -12.81
CA SER A 192 -23.84 -11.71 -12.13
C SER A 192 -25.11 -12.27 -12.82
N PRO A 193 -26.05 -12.88 -12.07
CA PRO A 193 -27.36 -13.29 -12.58
C PRO A 193 -28.25 -12.10 -12.99
N LEU A 194 -27.82 -10.87 -12.69
CA LEU A 194 -28.51 -9.60 -13.00
C LEU A 194 -28.22 -9.09 -14.43
N ARG A 195 -28.08 -9.98 -15.42
CA ARG A 195 -27.74 -9.63 -16.81
C ARG A 195 -28.69 -8.62 -17.45
N PHE A 196 -29.95 -8.56 -17.00
CA PHE A 196 -30.92 -7.57 -17.48
C PHE A 196 -30.59 -6.14 -17.00
N MET A 197 -30.01 -5.98 -15.81
CA MET A 197 -29.62 -4.66 -15.30
C MET A 197 -28.30 -4.18 -15.90
N THR A 198 -27.40 -5.08 -16.30
CA THR A 198 -26.15 -4.72 -16.99
C THR A 198 -26.33 -4.41 -18.49
N ALA A 199 -27.55 -4.58 -19.04
CA ALA A 199 -27.86 -4.34 -20.45
C ALA A 199 -27.88 -2.84 -20.82
N SER A 200 -28.05 -1.94 -19.85
CA SER A 200 -27.95 -0.50 -20.05
C SER A 200 -26.67 0.06 -19.43
N PHE A 201 -26.13 1.13 -20.01
CA PHE A 201 -24.92 1.79 -19.50
C PHE A 201 -25.06 2.22 -18.02
N GLY A 202 -26.23 2.79 -17.65
CA GLY A 202 -26.50 3.22 -16.27
C GLY A 202 -26.59 2.06 -15.29
N GLY A 203 -27.24 0.96 -15.67
CA GLY A 203 -27.34 -0.21 -14.80
C GLY A 203 -26.01 -0.97 -14.66
N LEU A 204 -25.19 -1.04 -15.72
CA LEU A 204 -23.82 -1.55 -15.64
C LEU A 204 -22.95 -0.73 -14.68
N ALA A 205 -23.03 0.61 -14.77
CA ALA A 205 -22.29 1.50 -13.89
C ALA A 205 -22.72 1.36 -12.42
N LEU A 206 -24.02 1.25 -12.15
CA LEU A 206 -24.55 1.06 -10.80
C LEU A 206 -24.09 -0.27 -10.18
N VAL A 207 -24.23 -1.36 -10.92
CA VAL A 207 -23.83 -2.71 -10.47
C VAL A 207 -22.32 -2.76 -10.24
N GLY A 208 -21.52 -2.24 -11.18
CA GLY A 208 -20.06 -2.17 -11.04
C GLY A 208 -19.62 -1.34 -9.83
N CYS A 209 -20.22 -0.17 -9.60
CA CYS A 209 -19.93 0.69 -8.45
C CYS A 209 -20.33 0.00 -7.13
N GLY A 210 -21.53 -0.58 -7.06
CA GLY A 210 -22.00 -1.29 -5.87
C GLY A 210 -21.07 -2.46 -5.50
N MET A 211 -20.67 -3.25 -6.49
CA MET A 211 -19.75 -4.37 -6.26
C MET A 211 -18.33 -3.92 -5.92
N TYR A 212 -17.84 -2.85 -6.53
CA TYR A 212 -16.58 -2.22 -6.13
C TYR A 212 -16.62 -1.82 -4.66
N CYS A 213 -17.68 -1.13 -4.22
CA CYS A 213 -17.87 -0.70 -2.83
C CYS A 213 -17.92 -1.90 -1.86
N VAL A 214 -18.72 -2.92 -2.17
CA VAL A 214 -18.84 -4.13 -1.35
C VAL A 214 -17.51 -4.87 -1.29
N SER A 215 -16.88 -5.15 -2.43
CA SER A 215 -15.60 -5.85 -2.51
C SER A 215 -14.54 -5.13 -1.70
N ARG A 216 -14.44 -3.81 -1.87
CA ARG A 216 -13.48 -2.99 -1.15
C ARG A 216 -13.70 -3.03 0.36
N TYR A 217 -14.96 -2.97 0.80
CA TYR A 217 -15.30 -3.03 2.22
C TYR A 217 -14.97 -4.39 2.84
N VAL A 218 -15.34 -5.50 2.21
CA VAL A 218 -15.07 -6.84 2.74
C VAL A 218 -13.59 -7.23 2.67
N SER A 219 -12.82 -6.60 1.78
CA SER A 219 -11.36 -6.77 1.70
C SER A 219 -10.57 -5.86 2.64
N ASP A 220 -11.22 -4.90 3.32
CA ASP A 220 -10.53 -4.03 4.29
C ASP A 220 -9.96 -4.87 5.43
N ILE A 221 -8.73 -4.55 5.85
CA ILE A 221 -8.01 -5.29 6.90
C ILE A 221 -8.75 -5.22 8.25
N GLY A 222 -9.58 -4.21 8.48
CA GLY A 222 -10.42 -4.07 9.67
C GLY A 222 -11.74 -4.84 9.62
N VAL A 223 -12.10 -5.44 8.48
CA VAL A 223 -13.38 -6.15 8.25
C VAL A 223 -13.17 -7.63 7.95
N ARG A 224 -12.13 -7.96 7.18
CA ARG A 224 -11.86 -9.33 6.74
C ARG A 224 -11.57 -10.27 7.92
N SER A 225 -11.95 -11.53 7.78
CA SER A 225 -11.81 -12.56 8.83
C SER A 225 -10.52 -13.39 8.72
N ASP A 226 -9.79 -13.28 7.62
CA ASP A 226 -8.57 -14.03 7.31
C ASP A 226 -7.30 -13.23 7.61
N VAL A 227 -7.30 -12.50 8.73
CA VAL A 227 -6.14 -11.78 9.25
C VAL A 227 -5.76 -12.27 10.63
N ALA A 228 -4.46 -12.28 10.91
CA ALA A 228 -3.92 -12.58 12.22
C ALA A 228 -2.96 -11.48 12.66
N LYS A 229 -2.95 -11.17 13.96
CA LYS A 229 -1.94 -10.29 14.54
C LYS A 229 -0.65 -11.08 14.75
N VAL A 230 0.42 -10.69 14.07
CA VAL A 230 1.68 -11.44 14.05
C VAL A 230 2.79 -10.56 14.62
N PRO A 231 3.53 -11.02 15.65
CA PRO A 231 4.75 -10.36 16.13
C PRO A 231 5.78 -10.22 15.02
N VAL A 232 6.52 -9.12 15.00
CA VAL A 232 7.43 -8.81 13.88
C VAL A 232 8.61 -9.75 13.79
N GLU A 233 9.02 -10.29 14.93
CA GLU A 233 10.11 -11.25 15.07
C GLU A 233 9.81 -12.55 14.32
N LYS A 234 8.53 -12.90 14.17
CA LYS A 234 8.11 -14.10 13.43
C LYS A 234 8.08 -13.89 11.91
N ILE A 235 8.11 -12.64 11.42
CA ILE A 235 8.05 -12.37 9.98
C ILE A 235 9.32 -12.83 9.28
N SER A 236 10.48 -12.58 9.89
CA SER A 236 11.76 -12.99 9.31
C SER A 236 11.99 -14.50 9.35
N GLU A 237 11.28 -15.21 10.23
CA GLU A 237 11.23 -16.68 10.25
C GLU A 237 10.34 -17.20 9.11
N MET A 238 9.14 -16.64 8.96
CA MET A 238 8.20 -17.00 7.88
C MET A 238 8.77 -16.71 6.49
N ALA A 239 9.57 -15.66 6.33
CA ALA A 239 10.20 -15.30 5.06
C ALA A 239 11.35 -16.24 4.64
N LYS A 240 11.81 -17.14 5.53
CA LYS A 240 12.87 -18.13 5.22
C LYS A 240 12.32 -19.50 4.85
N GLU A 241 11.02 -19.73 5.05
CA GLU A 241 10.35 -21.02 4.77
C GLU A 241 9.72 -21.09 3.37
N ASP A 242 9.67 -19.98 2.64
CA ASP A 242 9.27 -19.87 1.23
C ASP A 242 10.50 -19.88 0.30
#